data_AF-A0A7S2YZI5-F1
#
_entry.id   AF-A0A7S2YZI5-F1
#
_cell.length_a   1.000
_cell.length_b   1.000
_cell.length_c   1.000
_cell.angle_alpha   90.00
_cell.angle_beta   90.00
_cell.angle_gamma   90.00
#
_symmetry.space_group_name_H-M   'P 1'
#
loop_
_entity.id
_entity.type
_entity.pdbx_description
1 polymer ?
#
loop_
_entity_poly.entity_id
_entity_poly.type
_entity_poly.pdbx_seq_one_letter_code
_entity_poly.pdbx_strand_id
1 'polypeptide(L)'
;RTQNHVAVVFLGAPGVGKGTYASLAARLLGLRHVVMGDILRRHAPEAASTGELLPDEDVTRLLHADLEREARSAVLDGFPRTLRQAKLLNTPPFDVAVPVAVLLTLDETALVAKCLGRRVCQACGKSCNVADVRLDDSAGMPRVELPALAPPQRCSASDDTSASTTPATPHA
;
A
#
# COMPACT_ATOMS: atom_id res chain seq x y z
N ARG A 1 0.11 17.29 -27.57
CA ARG A 1 0.76 17.37 -26.24
C ARG A 1 0.39 16.11 -25.50
N THR A 2 1.31 15.16 -25.34
CA THR A 2 1.12 13.96 -24.51
C THR A 2 0.76 14.44 -23.09
N GLN A 3 -0.37 13.95 -22.56
CA GLN A 3 -0.78 14.27 -21.20
C GLN A 3 0.02 13.36 -20.27
N ASN A 4 1.12 13.85 -19.69
CA ASN A 4 1.85 13.07 -18.69
C ASN A 4 1.06 13.01 -17.39
N HIS A 5 0.85 11.80 -16.87
CA HIS A 5 0.40 11.60 -15.50
C HIS A 5 1.53 11.98 -14.53
N VAL A 6 1.17 12.48 -13.34
CA VAL A 6 2.13 12.83 -12.29
C VAL A 6 1.81 12.05 -11.02
N ALA A 7 2.79 11.41 -10.41
CA ALA A 7 2.60 10.54 -9.27
C ALA A 7 3.57 10.84 -8.13
N VAL A 8 3.06 10.92 -6.90
CA VAL A 8 3.88 10.79 -5.68
C VAL A 8 3.86 9.33 -5.26
N VAL A 9 5.02 8.71 -5.07
CA VAL A 9 5.11 7.29 -4.71
C VAL A 9 5.45 7.10 -3.24
N PHE A 10 4.78 6.18 -2.56
CA PHE A 10 5.10 5.76 -1.20
C PHE A 10 5.73 4.36 -1.21
N LEU A 11 6.97 4.28 -0.72
CA LEU A 11 7.80 3.08 -0.67
C LEU A 11 8.09 2.69 0.78
N GLY A 12 8.44 1.43 1.01
CA GLY A 12 8.79 0.91 2.32
C GLY A 12 8.26 -0.50 2.58
N ALA A 13 8.71 -1.13 3.65
CA ALA A 13 8.37 -2.50 4.02
C ALA A 13 6.86 -2.70 4.28
N PRO A 14 6.32 -3.93 4.16
CA PRO A 14 5.00 -4.26 4.70
C PRO A 14 4.88 -3.86 6.17
N GLY A 15 3.73 -3.36 6.61
CA GLY A 15 3.53 -2.96 8.01
C GLY A 15 4.02 -1.55 8.39
N VAL A 16 4.88 -0.91 7.57
CA VAL A 16 5.43 0.44 7.85
C VAL A 16 4.41 1.60 7.83
N GLY A 17 3.15 1.32 7.46
CA GLY A 17 2.08 2.32 7.44
C GLY A 17 1.92 3.08 6.12
N LYS A 18 2.53 2.62 5.01
CA LYS A 18 2.39 3.25 3.67
C LYS A 18 0.96 3.68 3.35
N GLY A 19 -0.02 2.77 3.42
CA GLY A 19 -1.40 3.11 3.09
C GLY A 19 -2.05 4.15 4.00
N THR A 20 -1.68 4.17 5.28
CA THR A 20 -2.13 5.21 6.22
C THR A 20 -1.59 6.58 5.80
N TYR A 21 -0.28 6.69 5.55
CA TYR A 21 0.34 7.95 5.16
C TYR A 21 0.01 8.37 3.73
N ALA A 22 -0.08 7.44 2.78
CA ALA A 22 -0.44 7.71 1.40
C ALA A 22 -1.89 8.22 1.29
N SER A 23 -2.83 7.63 2.03
CA SER A 23 -4.21 8.09 2.09
C SER A 23 -4.32 9.50 2.70
N LEU A 24 -3.57 9.75 3.78
CA LEU A 24 -3.50 11.08 4.40
C LEU A 24 -2.89 12.13 3.44
N ALA A 25 -1.77 11.79 2.80
CA ALA A 25 -1.10 12.68 1.84
C ALA A 25 -2.00 12.98 0.64
N ALA A 26 -2.66 11.97 0.08
CA ALA A 26 -3.63 12.14 -1.00
C ALA A 26 -4.74 13.11 -0.61
N ARG A 27 -5.32 12.96 0.59
CA ARG A 27 -6.32 13.88 1.12
C ARG A 27 -5.80 15.31 1.28
N LEU A 28 -4.60 15.48 1.87
CA LEU A 28 -4.01 16.80 2.11
C LEU A 28 -3.62 17.52 0.82
N LEU A 29 -3.19 16.78 -0.20
CA LEU A 29 -2.77 17.32 -1.50
C LEU A 29 -3.92 17.42 -2.52
N GLY A 30 -5.12 16.93 -2.18
CA GLY A 30 -6.24 16.86 -3.12
C GLY A 30 -5.98 15.92 -4.30
N LEU A 31 -5.15 14.90 -4.11
CA LEU A 31 -4.78 13.92 -5.14
C LEU A 31 -5.58 12.62 -4.98
N ARG A 32 -5.71 11.86 -6.07
CA ARG A 32 -6.31 10.53 -6.01
C ARG A 32 -5.36 9.56 -5.30
N HIS A 33 -5.87 8.83 -4.31
CA HIS A 33 -5.13 7.73 -3.68
C HIS A 33 -5.31 6.46 -4.51
N VAL A 34 -4.25 5.98 -5.13
CA VAL A 34 -4.25 4.79 -5.97
C VAL A 34 -3.56 3.66 -5.22
N VAL A 35 -4.34 2.65 -4.84
CA VAL A 35 -3.85 1.46 -4.15
C VAL A 35 -3.71 0.33 -5.16
N MET A 36 -2.48 -0.10 -5.45
CA MET A 36 -2.24 -1.11 -6.49
C MET A 36 -2.96 -2.43 -6.18
N GLY A 37 -3.07 -2.79 -4.91
CA GLY A 37 -3.82 -3.98 -4.48
C GLY A 37 -5.30 -3.95 -4.84
N ASP A 38 -5.95 -2.78 -4.87
CA ASP A 38 -7.36 -2.63 -5.27
C ASP A 38 -7.52 -2.76 -6.79
N ILE A 39 -6.57 -2.25 -7.57
CA ILE A 39 -6.54 -2.46 -9.03
C ILE A 39 -6.39 -3.95 -9.33
N LEU A 40 -5.46 -4.64 -8.67
CA LEU A 40 -5.26 -6.07 -8.86
C LEU A 40 -6.50 -6.88 -8.47
N ARG A 41 -7.15 -6.57 -7.33
CA ARG A 41 -8.40 -7.24 -6.94
C ARG A 41 -9.54 -7.05 -7.94
N ARG A 42 -9.61 -5.89 -8.61
CA ARG A 42 -10.65 -5.61 -9.62
C ARG A 42 -10.38 -6.28 -10.97
N HIS A 43 -9.12 -6.34 -11.40
CA HIS A 43 -8.77 -6.72 -12.78
C HIS A 43 -8.06 -8.08 -12.90
N ALA A 44 -7.47 -8.58 -11.82
CA ALA A 44 -6.79 -9.87 -11.74
C ALA A 44 -7.09 -10.54 -10.39
N PRO A 45 -8.36 -10.85 -10.09
CA PRO A 45 -8.78 -11.37 -8.79
C PRO A 45 -8.10 -12.69 -8.42
N GLU A 46 -7.83 -13.56 -9.40
CA GLU A 46 -7.09 -14.81 -9.20
C GLU A 46 -5.65 -14.55 -8.75
N ALA A 47 -4.91 -13.69 -9.45
CA ALA A 47 -3.56 -13.35 -9.05
C ALA A 47 -3.52 -12.63 -7.69
N ALA A 48 -4.53 -11.80 -7.40
CA ALA A 48 -4.65 -11.12 -6.11
C ALA A 48 -4.98 -12.07 -4.95
N SER A 49 -5.71 -13.16 -5.21
CA SER A 49 -6.11 -14.14 -4.19
C SER A 49 -5.01 -15.16 -3.92
N THR A 50 -4.31 -15.62 -4.97
CA THR A 50 -3.24 -16.62 -4.88
C THR A 50 -1.89 -16.02 -4.54
N GLY A 51 -1.74 -14.70 -4.69
CA GLY A 51 -0.44 -14.03 -4.57
C GLY A 51 0.47 -14.27 -5.77
N GLU A 52 -0.08 -14.76 -6.89
CA GLU A 52 0.66 -14.95 -8.13
C GLU A 52 1.30 -13.64 -8.59
N LEU A 53 2.58 -13.71 -8.95
CA LEU A 53 3.34 -12.57 -9.42
C LEU A 53 3.08 -12.36 -10.91
N LEU A 54 2.19 -11.42 -11.23
CA LEU A 54 1.99 -10.96 -12.60
C LEU A 54 3.29 -10.33 -13.15
N PRO A 55 3.54 -10.44 -14.47
CA PRO A 55 4.64 -9.73 -15.13
C PRO A 55 4.60 -8.22 -14.88
N ASP A 56 5.77 -7.61 -14.70
CA ASP A 56 5.88 -6.18 -14.39
C ASP A 56 5.19 -5.28 -15.43
N GLU A 57 5.24 -5.64 -16.71
CA GLU A 57 4.54 -4.96 -17.80
C GLU A 57 3.03 -4.96 -17.64
N ASP A 58 2.45 -6.10 -17.22
CA ASP A 58 1.01 -6.25 -17.07
C ASP A 58 0.52 -5.46 -15.85
N VAL A 59 1.24 -5.55 -14.73
CA VAL A 59 0.96 -4.75 -13.53
C VAL A 59 1.04 -3.24 -13.85
N THR A 60 2.06 -2.81 -14.60
CA THR A 60 2.23 -1.40 -14.99
C THR A 60 1.11 -0.95 -15.93
N ARG A 61 0.66 -1.81 -16.86
CA ARG A 61 -0.44 -1.52 -17.78
C ARG A 61 -1.77 -1.37 -17.06
N LEU A 62 -2.04 -2.22 -16.07
CA LEU A 62 -3.24 -2.10 -15.22
C LEU A 62 -3.25 -0.78 -14.45
N LEU A 63 -2.10 -0.37 -13.88
CA LEU A 63 -1.97 0.92 -13.22
C LEU A 63 -2.20 2.08 -14.20
N HIS A 64 -1.58 2.03 -15.37
CA HIS A 64 -1.69 3.10 -16.36
C HIS A 64 -3.13 3.30 -16.83
N ALA A 65 -3.82 2.21 -17.18
CA ALA A 65 -5.23 2.26 -17.58
C ALA A 65 -6.14 2.84 -16.48
N ASP A 66 -5.83 2.55 -15.21
CA ASP A 66 -6.55 3.13 -14.07
C ASP A 66 -6.28 4.64 -13.92
N LEU A 67 -5.06 5.09 -14.17
CA LEU A 67 -4.72 6.53 -14.17
C LEU A 67 -5.38 7.28 -15.34
N GLU A 68 -5.36 6.74 -16.56
CA GLU A 68 -5.99 7.34 -17.74
C GLU A 68 -7.48 7.62 -17.52
N ARG A 69 -8.16 6.72 -16.81
CA ARG A 69 -9.60 6.78 -16.60
C ARG A 69 -10.02 7.80 -15.53
N GLU A 70 -9.18 8.01 -14.52
CA GLU A 70 -9.63 8.61 -13.26
C GLU A 70 -8.74 9.73 -12.70
N ALA A 71 -7.46 9.85 -13.11
CA ALA A 71 -6.60 10.90 -12.56
C ALA A 71 -5.37 11.25 -13.40
N ARG A 72 -5.17 12.56 -13.62
CA ARG A 72 -3.89 13.11 -14.09
C ARG A 72 -2.81 13.16 -13.01
N SER A 73 -3.21 13.22 -11.74
CA SER A 73 -2.27 13.29 -10.63
C SER A 73 -2.71 12.41 -9.46
N ALA A 74 -1.79 11.62 -8.92
CA ALA A 74 -2.11 10.59 -7.93
C ALA A 74 -1.02 10.42 -6.87
N VAL A 75 -1.40 9.80 -5.76
CA VAL A 75 -0.49 9.18 -4.80
C VAL A 75 -0.56 7.67 -5.00
N LEU A 76 0.57 7.04 -5.32
CA LEU A 76 0.66 5.59 -5.52
C LEU A 76 1.06 4.89 -4.22
N ASP A 77 0.24 3.94 -3.81
CA ASP A 77 0.47 3.06 -2.67
C ASP A 77 0.67 1.62 -3.13
N GLY A 78 1.86 1.08 -2.83
CA GLY A 78 2.21 -0.29 -3.15
C GLY A 78 2.69 -0.51 -4.59
N PHE A 79 3.09 0.54 -5.30
CA PHE A 79 3.73 0.50 -6.61
C PHE A 79 4.69 1.70 -6.78
N PRO A 80 5.86 1.54 -7.42
CA PRO A 80 6.45 0.30 -7.91
C PRO A 80 6.98 -0.60 -6.78
N ARG A 81 7.05 -1.91 -7.03
CA ARG A 81 7.64 -2.93 -6.13
C ARG A 81 8.95 -3.52 -6.66
N THR A 82 9.22 -3.36 -7.95
CA THR A 82 10.46 -3.82 -8.60
C THR A 82 11.15 -2.66 -9.29
N LEU A 83 12.46 -2.79 -9.52
CA LEU A 83 13.22 -1.82 -10.30
C LEU A 83 12.69 -1.71 -11.75
N ARG A 84 12.21 -2.82 -12.32
CA ARG A 84 11.66 -2.84 -13.68
C ARG A 84 10.33 -2.08 -13.75
N GLN A 85 9.43 -2.23 -12.79
CA GLN A 85 8.22 -1.40 -12.68
C GLN A 85 8.56 0.11 -12.59
N ALA A 86 9.56 0.46 -11.78
CA ALA A 86 10.01 1.86 -11.65
C ALA A 86 10.55 2.43 -12.99
N LYS A 87 11.27 1.61 -13.76
CA LYS A 87 11.74 1.99 -15.10
C LYS A 87 10.57 2.13 -16.08
N LEU A 88 9.66 1.17 -16.09
CA LEU A 88 8.51 1.15 -17.00
C LEU A 88 7.64 2.41 -16.82
N LEU A 89 7.36 2.84 -15.58
CA LEU A 89 6.56 4.03 -15.30
C LEU A 89 6.97 5.26 -16.10
N ASN A 90 8.28 5.52 -16.20
CA ASN A 90 8.83 6.72 -16.83
C ASN A 90 9.16 6.52 -18.33
N THR A 91 8.77 5.40 -18.93
CA THR A 91 9.05 5.10 -20.34
C THR A 91 7.77 4.95 -21.16
N PRO A 92 7.80 5.23 -22.47
CA PRO A 92 6.67 4.96 -23.34
C PRO A 92 6.28 3.47 -23.29
N PRO A 93 4.98 3.15 -23.30
CA PRO A 93 3.85 4.05 -23.52
C PRO A 93 3.29 4.72 -22.25
N PHE A 94 3.92 4.54 -21.08
CA PHE A 94 3.33 4.90 -19.79
C PHE A 94 3.58 6.35 -19.37
N ASP A 95 4.79 6.87 -19.57
CA ASP A 95 5.18 8.28 -19.39
C ASP A 95 4.63 8.97 -18.10
N VAL A 96 4.59 8.26 -16.98
CA VAL A 96 4.15 8.74 -15.66
C VAL A 96 5.30 9.40 -14.93
N ALA A 97 5.28 10.73 -14.78
CA ALA A 97 6.31 11.47 -14.07
C ALA A 97 6.20 11.28 -12.55
N VAL A 98 7.32 10.94 -11.90
CA VAL A 98 7.40 10.75 -10.44
C VAL A 98 8.31 11.81 -9.81
N PRO A 99 7.81 13.02 -9.48
CA PRO A 99 8.64 14.08 -8.91
C PRO A 99 9.06 13.82 -7.46
N VAL A 100 8.31 12.99 -6.72
CA VAL A 100 8.57 12.72 -5.30
C VAL A 100 8.38 11.23 -5.00
N ALA A 101 9.37 10.65 -4.34
CA ALA A 101 9.32 9.32 -3.76
C ALA A 101 9.56 9.40 -2.25
N VAL A 102 8.59 8.94 -1.45
CA VAL A 102 8.66 8.92 0.00
C VAL A 102 8.98 7.51 0.45
N LEU A 103 10.18 7.31 1.01
CA LEU A 103 10.57 6.05 1.64
C LEU A 103 10.24 6.10 3.13
N LEU A 104 9.33 5.24 3.57
CA LEU A 104 9.06 5.03 4.98
C LEU A 104 9.92 3.89 5.50
N THR A 105 10.63 4.16 6.60
CA THR A 105 11.44 3.19 7.34
C THR A 105 10.93 3.08 8.76
N LEU A 106 11.12 1.90 9.34
CA LEU A 106 10.76 1.58 10.71
C LEU A 106 11.67 0.44 11.17
N ASP A 107 11.94 0.40 12.47
CA ASP A 107 12.70 -0.69 13.08
C ASP A 107 12.05 -2.06 12.81
N GLU A 108 12.87 -3.11 12.69
CA GLU A 108 12.39 -4.46 12.37
C GLU A 108 11.41 -4.99 13.43
N THR A 109 11.68 -4.77 14.72
CA THR A 109 10.80 -5.24 15.80
C THR A 109 9.43 -4.58 15.70
N ALA A 110 9.40 -3.29 15.36
CA ALA A 110 8.18 -2.55 15.11
C ALA A 110 7.47 -3.05 13.85
N LEU A 111 8.18 -3.30 12.74
CA LEU A 111 7.59 -3.86 11.52
C LEU A 111 6.92 -5.21 11.76
N VAL A 112 7.59 -6.12 12.47
CA VAL A 112 7.04 -7.43 12.85
C VAL A 112 5.79 -7.24 13.70
N ALA A 113 5.85 -6.41 14.74
CA ALA A 113 4.70 -6.12 15.59
C ALA A 113 3.51 -5.54 14.80
N LYS A 114 3.74 -4.58 13.89
CA LYS A 114 2.67 -4.02 13.05
C LYS A 114 2.11 -5.05 12.07
N CYS A 115 2.93 -5.92 11.49
CA CYS A 115 2.48 -6.98 10.60
C CYS A 115 1.57 -7.97 11.35
N LEU A 116 2.00 -8.46 12.51
CA LEU A 116 1.24 -9.38 13.35
C LEU A 116 -0.02 -8.74 13.96
N GLY A 117 0.03 -7.44 14.23
CA GLY A 117 -1.09 -6.64 14.76
C GLY A 117 -2.14 -6.27 13.71
N ARG A 118 -1.91 -6.51 12.41
CA ARG A 118 -2.86 -6.14 11.36
C ARG A 118 -4.14 -6.96 11.45
N ARG A 119 -5.28 -6.29 11.34
CA ARG A 119 -6.62 -6.89 11.28
C ARG A 119 -7.38 -6.27 10.11
N VAL A 120 -8.28 -7.05 9.52
CA VAL A 120 -9.23 -6.55 8.51
C VAL A 120 -10.63 -6.88 9.00
N CYS A 121 -11.49 -5.87 9.05
CA CYS A 121 -12.90 -6.09 9.37
C CYS A 121 -13.58 -6.81 8.20
N GLN A 122 -14.16 -7.99 8.44
CA GLN A 122 -14.86 -8.76 7.41
C GLN A 122 -16.10 -8.01 6.89
N ALA A 123 -16.79 -7.26 7.75
CA ALA A 123 -18.01 -6.56 7.37
C ALA A 123 -17.79 -5.33 6.48
N CYS A 124 -16.67 -4.61 6.62
CA CYS A 124 -16.45 -3.37 5.87
C CYS A 124 -15.11 -3.25 5.14
N GLY A 125 -14.26 -4.28 5.20
CA GLY A 125 -12.97 -4.36 4.51
C GLY A 125 -11.88 -3.42 5.02
N LYS A 126 -12.18 -2.54 6.00
CA LYS A 126 -11.21 -1.60 6.55
C LYS A 126 -10.18 -2.33 7.43
N SER A 127 -8.91 -1.95 7.28
CA SER A 127 -7.84 -2.46 8.12
C SER A 127 -7.68 -1.64 9.39
N CYS A 128 -7.46 -2.31 10.51
CA CYS A 128 -7.02 -1.73 11.77
C CYS A 128 -5.74 -2.43 12.25
N ASN A 129 -5.14 -1.94 13.32
CA ASN A 129 -3.88 -2.49 13.82
C ASN A 129 -3.87 -2.45 15.35
N VAL A 130 -3.84 -3.62 15.97
CA VAL A 130 -3.93 -3.73 17.44
C VAL A 130 -2.58 -3.58 18.15
N ALA A 131 -1.47 -3.49 17.40
CA ALA A 131 -0.15 -3.32 18.00
C ALA A 131 0.07 -1.86 18.42
N ASP A 132 0.30 -1.67 19.72
CA ASP A 132 0.86 -0.46 20.32
C ASP A 132 2.38 -0.66 20.39
N VAL A 133 3.12 0.14 19.63
CA VAL A 133 4.58 0.03 19.52
C VAL A 133 5.19 1.31 20.06
N ARG A 134 6.08 1.15 21.05
CA ARG A 134 6.85 2.24 21.66
C ARG A 134 8.30 1.81 21.69
N LEU A 135 9.12 2.46 20.88
CA LEU A 135 10.55 2.23 20.81
C LEU A 135 11.25 3.50 21.24
N ASP A 136 12.16 3.38 22.20
CA ASP A 136 13.04 4.47 22.60
C ASP A 136 14.12 4.74 21.54
N ASP A 137 14.86 5.82 21.71
CA ASP A 137 15.96 6.18 20.83
C ASP A 137 17.04 5.10 20.86
N SER A 138 17.34 4.54 19.70
CA SER A 138 18.36 3.50 19.57
C SER A 138 19.06 3.58 18.22
N ALA A 139 20.38 3.38 18.23
CA ALA A 139 21.22 3.27 17.02
C ALA A 139 20.98 4.37 15.94
N GLY A 140 20.75 5.62 16.34
CA GLY A 140 20.53 6.73 15.41
C GLY A 140 19.11 6.84 14.85
N MET A 141 18.17 6.01 15.31
CA MET A 141 16.75 6.12 15.01
C MET A 141 16.05 6.96 16.09
N PRO A 142 15.12 7.86 15.70
CA PRO A 142 14.35 8.63 16.66
C PRO A 142 13.41 7.73 17.46
N ARG A 143 13.02 8.18 18.65
CA ARG A 143 11.93 7.58 19.42
C ARG A 143 10.68 7.44 18.57
N VAL A 144 10.07 6.26 18.56
CA VAL A 144 8.89 5.94 17.76
C VAL A 144 7.72 5.58 18.67
N GLU A 145 6.62 6.32 18.55
CA GLU A 145 5.34 6.00 19.17
C GLU A 145 4.31 5.73 18.07
N LEU A 146 3.89 4.47 17.95
CA LEU A 146 2.88 4.01 17.00
C LEU A 146 1.75 3.32 17.77
N PRO A 147 0.81 4.10 18.33
CA PRO A 147 -0.31 3.54 19.08
C PRO A 147 -1.16 2.61 18.20
N ALA A 148 -1.94 1.75 18.87
CA ALA A 148 -2.91 0.91 18.19
C ALA A 148 -3.90 1.76 17.39
N LEU A 149 -4.16 1.35 16.15
CA LEU A 149 -5.21 1.93 15.32
C LEU A 149 -6.49 1.13 15.58
N ALA A 150 -7.41 1.75 16.31
CA ALA A 150 -8.69 1.14 16.64
C ALA A 150 -9.51 0.77 15.39
N PRO A 151 -10.35 -0.27 15.46
CA PRO A 151 -11.32 -0.54 14.41
C PRO A 151 -12.28 0.67 14.25
N PRO A 152 -12.88 0.85 13.06
CA PRO A 152 -13.94 1.85 12.88
C PRO A 152 -15.06 1.64 13.91
N GLN A 153 -15.69 2.72 14.39
CA GLN A 153 -16.71 2.65 15.45
C GLN A 153 -17.90 1.71 15.14
N ARG A 154 -18.21 1.49 13.87
CA ARG A 154 -19.25 0.55 13.41
C ARG A 154 -18.80 -0.93 13.42
N CYS A 155 -17.54 -1.21 13.76
CA CYS A 155 -16.89 -2.51 13.69
C CYS A 155 -16.44 -3.02 15.06
N SER A 156 -16.68 -2.27 16.14
CA SER A 156 -16.22 -2.60 17.50
C SER A 156 -17.13 -3.58 18.26
N ALA A 157 -18.15 -4.15 17.61
CA ALA A 157 -19.20 -4.92 18.27
C ALA A 157 -19.38 -6.36 17.75
N SER A 158 -18.60 -6.81 16.76
CA SER A 158 -18.63 -8.20 16.30
C SER A 158 -17.23 -8.80 16.31
N ASP A 159 -17.13 -10.06 16.75
CA ASP A 159 -15.90 -10.88 16.76
C ASP A 159 -15.30 -11.14 15.35
N ASP A 160 -15.69 -10.35 14.34
CA ASP A 160 -15.43 -10.56 12.92
C ASP A 160 -14.09 -9.95 12.45
N THR A 161 -13.14 -9.70 13.34
CA THR A 161 -11.80 -9.24 12.96
C THR A 161 -10.82 -10.40 12.95
N SER A 162 -10.59 -10.99 11.76
CA SER A 162 -9.57 -12.02 11.59
C SER A 162 -8.17 -11.42 11.38
N ALA A 163 -7.14 -12.19 11.74
CA ALA A 163 -5.76 -11.88 11.36
C ALA A 163 -5.66 -11.90 9.83
N SER A 164 -4.97 -10.91 9.24
CA SER A 164 -4.74 -10.95 7.79
C SER A 164 -3.61 -11.92 7.47
N THR A 165 -3.92 -13.20 7.38
CA THR A 165 -3.06 -14.18 6.74
C THR A 165 -3.24 -14.05 5.23
N THR A 166 -2.17 -13.74 4.51
CA THR A 166 -2.05 -14.20 3.11
C THR A 166 -2.24 -15.72 3.18
N PRO A 167 -3.12 -16.34 2.37
CA PRO A 167 -3.29 -17.78 2.43
C PRO A 167 -1.93 -18.42 2.08
N ALA A 168 -1.34 -19.12 3.05
CA ALA A 168 -0.26 -20.04 2.76
C ALA A 168 -0.91 -21.20 2.00
N THR A 169 -0.65 -21.30 0.71
CA THR A 169 -1.01 -22.48 -0.07
C THR A 169 -0.32 -23.69 0.56
N PRO A 170 -1.04 -24.77 0.91
CA PRO A 170 -0.40 -26.03 1.24
C PRO A 170 0.22 -26.58 -0.06
N HIS A 171 1.54 -26.69 -0.09
CA HIS A 171 2.24 -27.41 -1.15
C HIS A 171 1.78 -28.88 -1.13
N ALA A 172 1.24 -29.34 -2.26
CA ALA A 172 1.12 -30.74 -2.64
C ALA A 172 1.78 -30.90 -4.02
#